data_AF-A0A061NZ84-F1
#
_entry.id   AF-A0A061NZ84-F1
#
_cell.length_a   1.000
_cell.length_b   1.000
_cell.length_c   1.000
_cell.angle_alpha   90.00
_cell.angle_beta   90.00
_cell.angle_gamma   90.00
#
_symmetry.space_group_name_H-M   'P 1'
#
loop_
_entity.id
_entity.type
_entity.pdbx_description
1 polymer ?
#
loop_
_entity_poly.entity_id
_entity_poly.type
_entity_poly.pdbx_seq_one_letter_code
_entity_poly.pdbx_strand_id
1 'polypeptide(L)'
;MRATNSVVDPIQYCFTRFYDGEFKETNINLEICEAVTEKKDNHDGLIFKDIAKVPFAACLLHRGPYETIGESHAKLYQWLEESDYSLAGPPREAVIDGIWNELEPTRWLTEVQFPLSHED
;
A
#
# COMPACT_ATOMS: atom_id res chain seq x y z
N MET A 1 -12.19 -12.49 -1.26
CA MET A 1 -13.52 -11.90 -1.61
C MET A 1 -14.57 -12.92 -2.03
N ARG A 2 -14.32 -13.77 -3.04
CA ARG A 2 -15.31 -14.78 -3.48
C ARG A 2 -15.70 -15.78 -2.37
N ALA A 3 -14.73 -16.23 -1.57
CA ALA A 3 -14.96 -17.17 -0.46
C ALA A 3 -15.97 -16.67 0.58
N THR A 4 -16.07 -15.36 0.77
CA THR A 4 -16.96 -14.72 1.76
C THR A 4 -18.17 -14.03 1.10
N ASN A 5 -18.36 -14.23 -0.22
CA ASN A 5 -19.35 -13.55 -1.03
C ASN A 5 -19.36 -12.03 -0.78
N SER A 6 -18.18 -11.43 -0.60
CA SER A 6 -18.03 -10.00 -0.28
C SER A 6 -18.10 -9.15 -1.53
N VAL A 7 -18.78 -8.01 -1.43
CA VAL A 7 -18.86 -7.02 -2.49
C VAL A 7 -17.73 -6.01 -2.31
N VAL A 8 -16.78 -6.02 -3.25
CA VAL A 8 -15.68 -5.06 -3.33
C VAL A 8 -16.24 -3.66 -3.51
N ASP A 9 -15.61 -2.68 -2.86
CA ASP A 9 -15.98 -1.27 -3.01
C ASP A 9 -15.86 -0.83 -4.48
N PRO A 10 -16.81 -0.03 -5.04
CA PRO A 10 -16.75 0.41 -6.44
C PRO A 10 -15.48 1.19 -6.81
N ILE A 11 -14.84 1.86 -5.85
CA ILE A 11 -13.56 2.57 -6.04
C ILE A 11 -12.41 1.57 -6.19
N GLN A 12 -12.60 0.31 -5.78
CA GLN A 12 -11.60 -0.76 -5.82
C GLN A 12 -10.30 -0.35 -5.14
N TYR A 13 -10.44 0.35 -4.01
CA TYR A 13 -9.29 0.80 -3.26
C TYR A 13 -8.61 -0.40 -2.60
N CYS A 14 -7.46 -0.76 -3.17
CA CYS A 14 -6.62 -1.86 -2.76
C CYS A 14 -5.23 -1.33 -2.43
N PHE A 15 -4.64 -1.83 -1.34
CA PHE A 15 -3.27 -1.46 -0.99
C PHE A 15 -2.58 -2.53 -0.15
N THR A 16 -1.26 -2.58 -0.27
CA THR A 16 -0.39 -3.43 0.54
C THR A 16 0.25 -2.60 1.65
N ARG A 17 0.38 -3.15 2.86
CA ARG A 17 1.15 -2.57 3.97
C ARG A 17 2.33 -3.47 4.31
N PHE A 18 3.51 -2.89 4.47
CA PHE A 18 4.74 -3.63 4.81
C PHE A 18 5.14 -3.36 6.25
N TYR A 19 5.23 -4.41 7.08
CA TYR A 19 5.47 -4.27 8.52
C TYR A 19 6.92 -4.48 8.95
N ASP A 20 7.78 -4.97 8.06
CA ASP A 20 9.16 -5.36 8.42
C ASP A 20 10.07 -4.17 8.77
N GLY A 21 9.69 -2.93 8.44
CA GLY A 21 10.51 -1.72 8.68
C GLY A 21 11.82 -1.68 7.87
N GLU A 22 12.15 -2.75 7.17
CA GLU A 22 13.32 -2.93 6.32
C GLU A 22 12.93 -3.67 5.04
N PHE A 23 13.78 -3.59 4.02
CA PHE A 23 13.61 -4.40 2.82
C PHE A 23 13.99 -5.86 3.09
N LYS A 24 13.13 -6.79 2.65
CA LYS A 24 13.38 -8.24 2.71
C LYS A 24 13.02 -8.89 1.38
N GLU A 25 13.88 -9.81 0.93
CA GLU A 25 13.61 -10.62 -0.26
C GLU A 25 12.70 -11.82 0.03
N THR A 26 12.71 -12.33 1.27
CA THR A 26 11.95 -13.52 1.69
C THR A 26 11.38 -13.33 3.08
N ASN A 27 10.34 -14.09 3.42
CA ASN A 27 9.63 -14.03 4.72
C ASN A 27 9.12 -12.63 5.06
N ILE A 28 8.54 -11.98 4.06
CA ILE A 28 8.02 -10.62 4.15
C ILE A 28 6.72 -10.63 4.95
N ASN A 29 6.65 -9.82 5.99
CA ASN A 29 5.46 -9.56 6.77
C ASN A 29 4.68 -8.39 6.15
N LEU A 30 3.65 -8.75 5.39
CA LEU A 30 2.78 -7.80 4.71
C LEU A 30 1.31 -8.11 4.91
N GLU A 31 0.48 -7.10 4.71
CA GLU A 31 -0.98 -7.20 4.65
C GLU A 31 -1.48 -6.64 3.33
N ILE A 32 -2.30 -7.43 2.61
CA ILE A 32 -3.01 -6.96 1.42
C ILE A 32 -4.43 -6.60 1.84
N CYS A 33 -4.82 -5.35 1.57
CA CYS A 33 -6.11 -4.79 1.93
C CYS A 33 -6.96 -4.57 0.67
N GLU A 34 -8.22 -4.99 0.71
CA GLU A 34 -9.21 -4.70 -0.32
C GLU A 34 -10.45 -4.08 0.34
N ALA A 35 -10.88 -2.91 -0.14
CA ALA A 35 -12.06 -2.25 0.39
C ALA A 35 -13.35 -3.02 0.07
N VAL A 36 -14.27 -3.06 1.03
CA VAL A 36 -15.60 -3.69 0.91
C VAL A 36 -16.68 -2.73 1.33
N THR A 37 -17.88 -2.96 0.78
CA THR A 37 -19.08 -2.17 1.11
C THR A 37 -19.72 -2.55 2.44
N GLU A 38 -19.36 -3.71 3.01
CA GLU A 38 -19.89 -4.21 4.28
C GLU A 38 -18.82 -4.98 5.07
N LYS A 39 -18.84 -4.83 6.40
CA LYS A 39 -18.01 -5.61 7.32
C LYS A 39 -18.68 -6.96 7.59
N LYS A 40 -17.92 -8.05 7.49
CA LYS A 40 -18.37 -9.42 7.78
C LYS A 40 -17.56 -10.05 8.92
N ASP A 41 -17.89 -11.27 9.29
CA ASP A 41 -17.08 -12.07 10.20
C ASP A 41 -15.76 -12.51 9.53
N ASN A 42 -14.71 -12.61 10.33
CA ASN A 42 -13.41 -13.10 9.89
C ASN A 42 -13.51 -14.56 9.42
N HIS A 43 -12.71 -14.92 8.42
CA HIS A 43 -12.76 -16.26 7.83
C HIS A 43 -11.41 -16.63 7.19
N ASP A 44 -10.83 -17.77 7.58
CA ASP A 44 -9.64 -18.37 6.95
C ASP A 44 -8.51 -17.38 6.64
N GLY A 45 -8.11 -16.59 7.64
CA GLY A 45 -7.05 -15.57 7.51
C GLY A 45 -7.49 -14.26 6.85
N LEU A 46 -8.71 -14.17 6.32
CA LEU A 46 -9.34 -12.91 5.93
C LEU A 46 -9.87 -12.20 7.17
N ILE A 47 -9.33 -11.02 7.45
CA ILE A 47 -9.70 -10.20 8.60
C ILE A 47 -10.50 -8.99 8.11
N PHE A 48 -11.75 -8.88 8.56
CA PHE A 48 -12.60 -7.72 8.32
C PHE A 48 -12.40 -6.73 9.46
N LYS A 49 -11.87 -5.55 9.12
CA LYS A 49 -11.58 -4.51 10.10
C LYS A 49 -11.81 -3.14 9.50
N ASP A 50 -12.11 -2.20 10.38
CA ASP A 50 -12.11 -0.79 10.03
C ASP A 50 -10.67 -0.29 10.09
N ILE A 51 -10.20 0.36 9.02
CA ILE A 51 -8.86 0.94 8.94
C ILE A 51 -9.01 2.45 9.01
N ALA A 52 -8.34 3.06 9.99
CA ALA A 52 -8.35 4.50 10.15
C ALA A 52 -7.74 5.20 8.92
N LYS A 53 -8.32 6.34 8.56
CA LYS A 53 -7.74 7.25 7.57
C LYS A 53 -6.32 7.63 7.99
N VAL A 54 -5.39 7.67 7.03
CA VAL A 54 -4.09 8.31 7.23
C VAL A 54 -4.29 9.82 7.12
N PRO A 55 -4.01 10.60 8.17
CA PRO A 55 -4.26 12.04 8.15
C PRO A 55 -3.30 12.77 7.21
N PHE A 56 -2.04 12.32 7.14
CA PHE A 56 -0.97 12.95 6.38
C PHE A 56 0.05 11.91 5.92
N ALA A 57 0.51 12.02 4.66
CA ALA A 57 1.48 11.11 4.06
C ALA A 57 2.30 11.82 2.98
N ALA A 58 3.54 11.39 2.80
CA ALA A 58 4.29 11.65 1.56
C ALA A 58 3.92 10.57 0.54
N CYS A 59 3.55 10.99 -0.67
CA CYS A 59 3.17 10.10 -1.75
C CYS A 59 4.06 10.28 -2.97
N LEU A 60 4.43 9.18 -3.62
CA LEU A 60 5.13 9.17 -4.89
C LEU A 60 4.43 8.23 -5.87
N LEU A 61 4.12 8.73 -7.07
CA LEU A 61 3.58 7.91 -8.15
C LEU A 61 4.74 7.22 -8.88
N HIS A 62 4.84 5.91 -8.69
CA HIS A 62 5.73 5.04 -9.44
C HIS A 62 5.07 4.67 -10.77
N ARG A 63 5.70 5.07 -11.88
CA ARG A 63 5.30 4.63 -13.22
C ARG A 63 6.34 3.68 -13.78
N GLY A 64 5.94 2.43 -14.00
CA GLY A 64 6.85 1.38 -14.45
C GLY A 64 6.57 0.02 -13.81
N PRO A 65 7.39 -0.98 -14.16
CA PRO A 65 7.25 -2.33 -13.68
C PRO A 65 7.65 -2.45 -12.20
N TYR A 66 7.08 -3.42 -11.46
CA TYR A 66 7.30 -3.54 -10.01
C TYR A 66 8.77 -3.76 -9.62
N GLU A 67 9.58 -4.30 -10.53
CA GLU A 67 11.02 -4.50 -10.35
C GLU A 67 11.78 -3.21 -10.03
N THR A 68 11.26 -2.04 -10.45
CA THR A 68 11.88 -0.74 -10.18
C THR A 68 11.19 0.04 -9.06
N ILE A 69 10.18 -0.53 -8.39
CA ILE A 69 9.44 0.18 -7.33
C ILE A 69 10.33 0.54 -6.13
N GLY A 70 11.39 -0.23 -5.90
CA GLY A 70 12.40 0.05 -4.88
C GLY A 70 13.06 1.42 -5.05
N GLU A 71 13.18 1.94 -6.28
CA GLU A 71 13.70 3.29 -6.54
C GLU A 71 12.79 4.37 -5.97
N SER A 72 11.48 4.13 -5.92
CA SER A 72 10.50 5.08 -5.39
C SER A 72 10.50 5.09 -3.87
N HIS A 73 10.64 3.92 -3.25
CA HIS A 73 10.90 3.81 -1.81
C HIS A 73 12.21 4.51 -1.43
N ALA A 74 13.30 4.26 -2.14
CA ALA A 74 14.59 4.88 -1.86
C ALA A 74 14.52 6.40 -1.91
N LYS A 75 13.82 6.97 -2.89
CA LYS A 75 13.59 8.42 -2.98
C LYS A 75 12.79 8.97 -1.80
N LEU A 76 11.74 8.26 -1.37
CA LEU A 76 10.93 8.68 -0.22
C LEU A 76 11.69 8.57 1.10
N TYR A 77 12.50 7.51 1.29
CA TYR A 77 13.37 7.38 2.46
C TYR A 77 14.43 8.47 2.50
N GLN A 78 15.11 8.74 1.38
CA GLN A 78 16.10 9.83 1.30
C GLN A 78 15.46 11.17 1.63
N TRP A 79 14.28 11.46 1.07
CA TRP A 79 13.56 12.68 1.39
C TRP A 79 13.18 12.75 2.88
N LEU A 80 12.74 11.63 3.47
CA LEU A 80 12.36 11.55 4.87
C LEU A 80 13.55 11.85 5.80
N GLU A 81 14.74 11.32 5.48
CA GLU A 81 15.98 11.56 6.23
C GLU A 81 16.37 13.06 6.29
N GLU A 82 16.01 13.83 5.27
CA GLU A 82 16.29 15.27 5.17
C GLU A 82 15.12 16.14 5.68
N SER A 83 14.02 15.53 6.10
CA SER A 83 12.78 16.22 6.51
C SER A 83 12.59 16.23 8.03
N ASP A 84 11.74 17.13 8.52
CA ASP A 84 11.32 17.17 9.94
C ASP A 84 10.15 16.20 10.24
N TYR A 85 9.98 15.16 9.43
CA TYR A 85 8.90 14.17 9.59
C TYR A 85 9.45 12.80 9.98
N SER A 86 8.62 12.04 10.67
CA SER A 86 8.87 10.62 10.97
C SER A 86 7.77 9.74 10.39
N LEU A 87 8.08 8.46 10.15
CA LEU A 87 7.07 7.47 9.77
C LEU A 87 6.08 7.26 10.92
N ALA A 88 4.80 7.57 10.68
CA ALA A 88 3.70 7.33 11.61
C ALA A 88 3.08 5.93 11.46
N GLY A 89 3.67 5.07 10.62
CA GLY A 89 3.17 3.74 10.37
C GLY A 89 3.87 3.07 9.19
N PRO A 90 3.46 1.82 8.86
CA PRO A 90 4.05 1.08 7.76
C PRO A 90 3.77 1.78 6.42
N PRO A 91 4.77 1.86 5.52
CA PRO A 91 4.56 2.26 4.13
C PRO A 91 3.48 1.45 3.44
N ARG A 92 2.83 2.08 2.46
CA ARG A 92 1.76 1.48 1.67
C ARG A 92 2.04 1.58 0.19
N GLU A 93 1.55 0.60 -0.54
CA GLU A 93 1.52 0.61 -2.00
C GLU A 93 0.09 0.41 -2.48
N ALA A 94 -0.47 1.42 -3.12
CA ALA A 94 -1.76 1.32 -3.80
C ALA A 94 -1.50 1.12 -5.29
N VAL A 95 -1.71 -0.11 -5.76
CA VAL A 95 -1.48 -0.46 -7.17
C VAL A 95 -2.73 -0.10 -7.97
N ILE A 96 -2.59 0.89 -8.86
CA ILE A 96 -3.69 1.49 -9.61
C ILE A 96 -3.83 0.79 -10.97
N ASP A 97 -2.72 0.68 -11.70
CA ASP A 97 -2.64 0.00 -12.99
C ASP A 97 -1.60 -1.12 -12.91
N GLY A 98 -1.97 -2.31 -13.37
CA GLY A 98 -1.16 -3.52 -13.32
C GLY A 98 -1.62 -4.58 -14.30
N ILE A 99 -1.15 -5.82 -14.11
CA ILE A 99 -1.37 -6.95 -15.04
C ILE A 99 -2.84 -7.24 -15.38
N TRP A 100 -3.79 -6.77 -14.56
CA TRP A 100 -5.22 -7.01 -14.75
C TRP A 100 -5.89 -6.02 -15.71
N ASN A 101 -5.32 -4.83 -15.92
CA ASN A 101 -5.91 -3.77 -16.74
C ASN A 101 -4.95 -3.11 -17.74
N GLU A 102 -3.64 -3.28 -17.58
CA GLU A 102 -2.61 -2.72 -18.46
C GLU A 102 -1.57 -3.79 -18.81
N LEU A 103 -1.40 -4.07 -20.10
CA LEU A 103 -0.51 -5.11 -20.60
C LEU A 103 0.94 -4.64 -20.73
N GLU A 104 1.16 -3.33 -20.85
CA GLU A 104 2.50 -2.74 -20.97
C GLU A 104 3.06 -2.38 -19.59
N PRO A 105 4.07 -3.09 -19.06
CA PRO A 105 4.54 -2.85 -17.68
C PRO A 105 5.12 -1.45 -17.45
N THR A 106 5.61 -0.80 -18.51
CA THR A 106 6.10 0.58 -18.46
C THR A 106 5.00 1.61 -18.21
N ARG A 107 3.73 1.21 -18.36
CA ARG A 107 2.54 2.04 -18.14
C ARG A 107 1.84 1.76 -16.81
N TRP A 108 2.25 0.71 -16.08
CA TRP A 108 1.75 0.43 -14.74
C TRP A 108 1.97 1.63 -13.81
N LEU A 109 1.07 1.76 -12.85
CA LEU A 109 1.01 2.90 -11.95
C LEU A 109 0.75 2.39 -10.53
N THR A 110 1.68 2.69 -9.63
CA THR A 110 1.55 2.40 -8.20
C THR A 110 1.80 3.69 -7.42
N GLU A 111 0.94 3.99 -6.46
CA GLU A 111 1.18 5.06 -5.50
C GLU A 111 1.88 4.47 -4.26
N VAL A 112 3.12 4.91 -4.01
CA VAL A 112 3.85 4.59 -2.77
C VAL A 112 3.55 5.68 -1.76
N GLN A 113 3.09 5.31 -0.57
CA GLN A 113 2.64 6.21 0.48
C GLN A 113 3.40 5.97 1.77
N PHE A 114 4.02 7.00 2.33
CA PHE A 114 4.67 6.97 3.64
C PHE A 114 3.79 7.75 4.62
N PRO A 115 3.06 7.08 5.54
CA PRO A 115 2.31 7.77 6.58
C PRO A 115 3.27 8.58 7.47
N LEU A 116 2.95 9.84 7.72
CA LEU A 116 3.85 10.75 8.44
C LEU A 116 3.26 11.29 9.74
N SER A 117 4.14 11.56 10.68
CA SER A 117 3.91 12.43 11.84
C SER A 117 4.97 13.52 11.86
N HIS A 118 4.61 14.67 12.43
CA HIS A 118 5.58 15.69 12.84
C HIS A 118 5.78 15.53 14.35
N GLU A 119 7.02 15.63 14.81
CA GLU A 119 7.27 15.81 16.25
C GLU A 119 7.01 17.30 16.55
N ASP A 120 6.06 17.59 17.46
CA ASP A 120 5.89 18.92 18.05
C ASP A 120 6.99 19.20 19.09
#